data_AF-A0A4Y9PIU4-F1
#
_entry.id   AF-A0A4Y9PIU4-F1
#
_cell.length_a   1.000
_cell.length_b   1.000
_cell.length_c   1.000
_cell.angle_alpha   90.00
_cell.angle_beta   90.00
_cell.angle_gamma   90.00
#
_symmetry.space_group_name_H-M   'P 1'
#
loop_
_entity.id
_entity.type
_entity.pdbx_description
1 polymer ?
#
loop_
_entity_poly.entity_id
_entity_poly.type
_entity_poly.pdbx_seq_one_letter_code
_entity_poly.pdbx_strand_id
1 'polypeptide(L)'
;MIENAESAVSLTYGGPSRPPAFKPCERFNRDGSRCSNDTHHVDAWCRRPGCDGFRRAGTASAPPPTPDTATGGLPRARQADGDAAALPYFEPGTVHITTAAIDSYRYHHGGSMESARGELRDMLEAFAPTAAVRSSQGYISLLRDGYKLILNADLDVLTSYFTVHRERTWAQLQAGVTSRFPGGGSKGSPGEPLKKPAEFQSLTCDPQTVELKPRHLRAFAVRTDLEHLAGGQLEVAFRRFIVEKFASQPGVVRRDNLVEFTEGDVRVIFSADQQRVLTVFWPRRADAED
;
A
#
# COMPACT_ATOMS: atom_id res chain seq x y z
N MET A 1 1.80 -5.71 52.07
CA MET A 1 1.51 -6.43 50.82
C MET A 1 0.71 -5.48 49.96
N ILE A 2 1.38 -4.83 49.01
CA ILE A 2 0.77 -3.86 48.10
C ILE A 2 0.59 -4.62 46.78
N GLU A 3 -0.66 -4.91 46.43
CA GLU A 3 -1.03 -5.47 45.13
C GLU A 3 -0.76 -4.41 44.06
N ASN A 4 0.18 -4.69 43.16
CA ASN A 4 0.38 -3.92 41.95
C ASN A 4 -0.75 -4.23 40.97
N ALA A 5 -1.70 -3.29 40.85
CA ALA A 5 -2.65 -3.28 39.75
C ALA A 5 -1.91 -2.88 38.46
N GLU A 6 -1.47 -3.87 37.68
CA GLU A 6 -1.15 -3.69 36.27
C GLU A 6 -2.45 -3.41 35.49
N SER A 7 -2.89 -2.15 35.50
CA SER A 7 -3.90 -1.66 34.56
C SER A 7 -3.33 -1.76 33.15
N ALA A 8 -3.69 -2.84 32.44
CA ALA A 8 -3.44 -3.00 31.03
C ALA A 8 -4.18 -1.90 30.25
N VAL A 9 -3.50 -0.78 29.98
CA VAL A 9 -3.95 0.22 29.00
C VAL A 9 -3.91 -0.47 27.64
N SER A 10 -5.08 -0.87 27.16
CA SER A 10 -5.29 -1.44 25.84
C SER A 10 -5.00 -0.36 24.79
N LEU A 11 -3.90 -0.51 24.05
CA LEU A 11 -3.57 0.33 22.90
C LEU A 11 -4.37 -0.14 21.68
N THR A 12 -5.71 -0.10 21.76
CA THR A 12 -6.55 -0.40 20.61
C THR A 12 -6.54 0.76 19.63
N TYR A 13 -5.58 0.72 18.70
CA TYR A 13 -5.77 1.30 17.38
C TYR A 13 -6.44 0.21 16.53
N GLY A 14 -7.74 0.39 16.24
CA GLY A 14 -8.57 -0.58 15.51
C GLY A 14 -9.46 -1.45 16.41
N GLY A 15 -10.41 -0.83 17.13
CA GLY A 15 -11.48 -1.57 17.84
C GLY A 15 -12.27 -2.51 16.92
N PRO A 16 -13.09 -3.43 17.49
CA PRO A 16 -13.80 -4.45 16.73
C PRO A 16 -14.55 -3.82 15.55
N SER A 17 -14.39 -4.42 14.38
CA SER A 17 -14.94 -3.98 13.11
C SER A 17 -16.45 -3.78 13.23
N ARG A 18 -16.83 -2.52 13.48
CA ARG A 18 -18.20 -2.03 13.28
C ARG A 18 -18.61 -2.45 11.87
N PRO A 19 -19.85 -2.95 11.65
CA PRO A 19 -20.31 -3.22 10.28
C PRO A 19 -20.03 -1.97 9.43
N PRO A 20 -19.49 -2.12 8.21
CA PRO A 20 -18.99 -0.98 7.45
C PRO A 20 -20.12 0.02 7.31
N ALA A 21 -19.96 1.19 7.95
CA ALA A 21 -20.92 2.26 7.83
C ALA A 21 -21.06 2.58 6.34
N PHE A 22 -22.29 2.70 5.86
CA PHE A 22 -22.53 3.19 4.51
C PHE A 22 -21.80 4.52 4.35
N LYS A 23 -20.90 4.58 3.37
CA LYS A 23 -20.16 5.78 3.02
C LYS A 23 -20.56 6.23 1.61
N PRO A 24 -20.51 7.54 1.31
CA PRO A 24 -20.77 8.01 -0.03
C PRO A 24 -19.81 7.38 -1.05
N CYS A 25 -20.30 7.06 -2.24
CA CYS A 25 -19.46 6.66 -3.36
C CYS A 25 -18.51 7.80 -3.73
N GLU A 26 -17.22 7.48 -3.85
CA GLU A 26 -16.19 8.46 -4.21
C GLU A 26 -15.90 8.48 -5.72
N ARG A 27 -16.69 7.74 -6.51
CA ARG A 27 -16.44 7.55 -7.94
C ARG A 27 -17.28 8.47 -8.82
N PHE A 28 -16.82 8.59 -10.05
CA PHE A 28 -17.39 9.39 -11.12
C PHE A 28 -17.91 8.49 -12.24
N ASN A 29 -18.91 9.01 -12.94
CA ASN A 29 -19.43 8.43 -14.16
C ASN A 29 -18.51 8.79 -15.33
N ARG A 30 -18.76 8.18 -16.49
CA ARG A 30 -17.94 8.38 -17.69
C ARG A 30 -17.90 9.84 -18.14
N ASP A 31 -19.02 10.54 -18.00
CA ASP A 31 -19.17 11.97 -18.30
C ASP A 31 -18.49 12.90 -17.28
N GLY A 32 -17.98 12.34 -16.18
CA GLY A 32 -17.31 13.07 -15.11
C GLY A 32 -18.23 13.60 -14.01
N SER A 33 -19.52 13.32 -14.07
CA SER A 33 -20.44 13.59 -12.96
C SER A 33 -20.13 12.70 -11.76
N ARG A 34 -20.25 13.25 -10.54
CA ARG A 34 -20.01 12.50 -9.30
C ARG A 34 -21.18 11.55 -9.03
N CYS A 35 -20.88 10.32 -8.63
CA CYS A 35 -21.90 9.39 -8.18
C CYS A 35 -22.47 9.82 -6.81
N SER A 36 -23.79 9.78 -6.66
CA SER A 36 -24.50 10.13 -5.42
C SER A 36 -24.97 8.92 -4.61
N ASN A 37 -24.64 7.70 -5.04
CA ASN A 37 -25.01 6.48 -4.32
C ASN A 37 -24.12 6.27 -3.09
N ASP A 38 -24.62 5.53 -2.11
CA ASP A 38 -23.81 5.00 -1.01
C ASP A 38 -23.19 3.65 -1.36
N THR A 39 -22.15 3.30 -0.61
CA THR A 39 -21.43 2.03 -0.75
C THR A 39 -20.90 1.53 0.59
N HIS A 40 -20.74 0.21 0.68
CA HIS A 40 -20.03 -0.48 1.76
C HIS A 40 -18.69 -1.06 1.27
N HIS A 41 -18.36 -0.87 0.00
CA HIS A 41 -17.12 -1.40 -0.59
C HIS A 41 -15.91 -0.58 -0.14
N VAL A 42 -14.80 -1.28 0.17
CA VAL A 42 -13.54 -0.68 0.65
C VAL A 42 -13.00 0.34 -0.35
N ASP A 43 -13.09 0.01 -1.64
CA ASP A 43 -12.66 0.85 -2.76
C ASP A 43 -13.54 2.09 -3.02
N ALA A 44 -14.60 2.27 -2.24
CA ALA A 44 -15.58 3.35 -2.35
C ALA A 44 -16.30 3.42 -3.72
N TRP A 45 -16.36 2.32 -4.48
CA TRP A 45 -17.18 2.21 -5.70
C TRP A 45 -18.48 1.46 -5.42
N CYS A 46 -19.63 2.08 -5.68
CA CYS A 46 -20.94 1.47 -5.41
C CYS A 46 -21.37 0.36 -6.39
N ARG A 47 -20.73 0.23 -7.56
CA ARG A 47 -21.05 -0.76 -8.61
C ARG A 47 -22.50 -0.75 -9.11
N ARG A 48 -23.29 0.28 -8.76
CA ARG A 48 -24.69 0.40 -9.20
C ARG A 48 -24.77 0.82 -10.67
N PRO A 49 -25.87 0.48 -11.38
CA PRO A 49 -26.13 0.99 -12.72
C PRO A 49 -26.03 2.52 -12.76
N GLY A 50 -25.37 3.02 -13.81
CA GLY A 50 -25.09 4.45 -13.95
C GLY A 50 -23.87 4.95 -13.17
N CYS A 51 -23.11 4.07 -12.49
CA CYS A 51 -21.83 4.39 -11.87
C CYS A 51 -20.67 3.62 -12.51
N ASP A 52 -19.97 4.26 -13.46
CA ASP A 52 -18.83 3.64 -14.16
C ASP A 52 -17.57 3.45 -13.29
N GLY A 53 -17.52 4.07 -12.11
CA GLY A 53 -16.49 3.79 -11.12
C GLY A 53 -15.16 4.52 -11.31
N PHE A 54 -15.08 5.53 -12.18
CA PHE A 54 -13.85 6.30 -12.39
C PHE A 54 -13.47 7.05 -11.12
N ARG A 55 -12.18 7.09 -10.76
CA ARG A 55 -11.72 7.85 -9.58
C ARG A 55 -11.49 9.33 -9.84
N ARG A 56 -11.59 9.76 -11.10
CA ARG A 56 -11.32 11.13 -11.55
C ARG A 56 -12.47 11.62 -12.42
N ALA A 57 -12.89 12.87 -12.22
CA ALA A 57 -13.95 13.49 -13.01
C ALA A 57 -13.61 13.48 -14.51
N GLY A 58 -12.41 13.91 -14.90
CA GLY A 58 -12.00 13.98 -16.31
C GLY A 58 -10.65 13.31 -16.59
N THR A 59 -10.46 12.92 -17.86
CA THR A 59 -9.24 12.28 -18.38
C THR A 59 -8.00 13.17 -18.31
N ALA A 60 -8.18 14.50 -18.32
CA ALA A 60 -7.08 15.47 -18.22
C ALA A 60 -6.28 15.35 -16.91
N SER A 61 -6.90 14.83 -15.86
CA SER A 61 -6.26 14.66 -14.55
C SER A 61 -5.57 13.30 -14.39
N ALA A 62 -5.74 12.37 -15.33
CA ALA A 62 -5.03 11.10 -15.30
C ALA A 62 -3.57 11.31 -15.72
N PRO A 63 -2.60 10.61 -15.10
CA PRO A 63 -1.21 10.69 -15.51
C PRO A 63 -1.04 10.49 -17.02
N PRO A 64 -0.07 11.19 -17.66
CA PRO A 64 0.24 10.93 -19.06
C PRO A 64 0.56 9.44 -19.25
N PRO A 65 0.38 8.89 -20.46
CA PRO A 65 0.94 7.57 -20.74
C PRO A 65 2.42 7.61 -20.38
N THR A 66 2.89 6.63 -19.62
CA THR A 66 4.33 6.47 -19.40
C THR A 66 4.97 6.36 -20.77
N PRO A 67 5.90 7.27 -21.15
CA PRO A 67 6.50 7.21 -22.46
C PRO A 67 7.08 5.82 -22.63
N ASP A 68 6.67 5.14 -23.71
CA ASP A 68 7.43 4.03 -24.24
C ASP A 68 8.88 4.52 -24.29
N THR A 69 9.80 3.78 -23.71
CA THR A 69 11.20 3.82 -24.16
C THR A 69 11.19 3.40 -25.62
N ALA A 70 10.88 4.35 -26.51
CA ALA A 70 10.94 4.23 -27.94
C ALA A 70 12.41 4.24 -28.35
N THR A 71 13.10 3.14 -28.08
CA THR A 71 14.31 2.72 -28.78
C THR A 71 14.38 1.21 -28.73
N GLY A 72 14.22 0.60 -29.91
CA GLY A 72 14.39 -0.82 -30.11
C GLY A 72 13.08 -1.55 -30.01
N GLY A 73 12.55 -1.97 -31.16
CA GLY A 73 11.86 -3.25 -31.20
C GLY A 73 12.69 -4.22 -30.39
N LEU A 74 12.02 -5.02 -29.56
CA LEU A 74 12.63 -6.20 -28.97
C LEU A 74 13.56 -6.78 -30.06
N PRO A 75 14.88 -6.93 -29.84
CA PRO A 75 15.47 -8.12 -30.38
C PRO A 75 14.50 -9.18 -29.91
N ARG A 76 14.19 -10.11 -30.80
CA ARG A 76 13.76 -11.44 -30.44
C ARG A 76 14.86 -12.06 -29.54
N ALA A 77 15.25 -11.40 -28.45
CA ALA A 77 15.80 -11.93 -27.25
C ALA A 77 14.79 -12.99 -26.96
N ARG A 78 15.28 -14.19 -27.24
CA ARG A 78 14.59 -15.45 -27.25
C ARG A 78 13.39 -15.37 -26.32
N GLN A 79 12.32 -16.07 -26.71
CA GLN A 79 11.73 -17.00 -25.76
C GLN A 79 12.89 -17.75 -25.09
N ALA A 80 13.54 -17.13 -24.10
CA ALA A 80 14.08 -17.86 -23.01
C ALA A 80 12.79 -18.41 -22.46
N ASP A 81 12.56 -19.67 -22.81
CA ASP A 81 11.87 -20.64 -21.98
C ASP A 81 12.47 -20.55 -20.56
N GLY A 82 12.31 -19.40 -19.90
CA GLY A 82 12.20 -19.36 -18.48
C GLY A 82 10.85 -20.00 -18.28
N ASP A 83 10.88 -21.30 -18.01
CA ASP A 83 9.73 -22.12 -17.68
C ASP A 83 8.72 -21.25 -16.93
N ALA A 84 7.44 -21.38 -17.27
CA ALA A 84 6.38 -20.82 -16.45
C ALA A 84 6.63 -21.32 -15.02
N ALA A 85 7.31 -20.50 -14.22
CA ALA A 85 7.77 -20.91 -12.93
C ALA A 85 6.51 -21.11 -12.12
N ALA A 86 6.30 -22.34 -11.66
CA ALA A 86 5.20 -22.63 -10.76
C ALA A 86 5.36 -21.66 -9.58
N LEU A 87 4.39 -20.79 -9.40
CA LEU A 87 4.39 -19.85 -8.29
C LEU A 87 4.34 -20.68 -7.00
N PRO A 88 5.32 -20.58 -6.10
CA PRO A 88 5.19 -21.17 -4.79
C PRO A 88 3.90 -20.69 -4.13
N TYR A 89 3.26 -21.56 -3.35
CA TYR A 89 2.10 -21.15 -2.57
C TYR A 89 2.49 -20.01 -1.62
N PHE A 90 1.68 -18.97 -1.60
CA PHE A 90 1.74 -17.89 -0.62
C PHE A 90 0.31 -17.46 -0.32
N GLU A 91 0.09 -16.93 0.87
CA GLU A 91 -1.22 -16.44 1.29
C GLU A 91 -1.35 -14.96 0.91
N PRO A 92 -2.19 -14.57 -0.06
CA PRO A 92 -2.28 -13.18 -0.52
C PRO A 92 -2.62 -12.19 0.60
N GLY A 93 -3.44 -12.63 1.57
CA GLY A 93 -3.85 -11.83 2.72
C GLY A 93 -2.72 -11.46 3.68
N THR A 94 -1.61 -12.23 3.69
CA THR A 94 -0.46 -11.99 4.57
C THR A 94 0.63 -11.15 3.92
N VAL A 95 0.53 -10.87 2.61
CA VAL A 95 1.53 -10.09 1.88
C VAL A 95 1.57 -8.65 2.40
N HIS A 96 2.74 -8.19 2.82
CA HIS A 96 3.00 -6.80 3.15
C HIS A 96 2.97 -5.96 1.88
N ILE A 97 2.09 -4.96 1.83
CA ILE A 97 2.01 -4.03 0.71
C ILE A 97 2.75 -2.74 1.06
N THR A 98 3.86 -2.52 0.39
CA THR A 98 4.71 -1.36 0.62
C THR A 98 4.02 -0.04 0.24
N THR A 99 4.40 1.05 0.91
CA THR A 99 3.98 2.40 0.55
C THR A 99 4.32 2.75 -0.89
N ALA A 100 5.45 2.25 -1.43
CA ALA A 100 5.83 2.46 -2.82
C ALA A 100 4.83 1.83 -3.81
N ALA A 101 4.36 0.61 -3.54
CA ALA A 101 3.33 -0.03 -4.34
C ALA A 101 1.99 0.72 -4.25
N ILE A 102 1.60 1.15 -3.04
CA ILE A 102 0.37 1.94 -2.80
C ILE A 102 0.43 3.26 -3.56
N ASP A 103 1.54 4.00 -3.46
CA ASP A 103 1.69 5.29 -4.13
C ASP A 103 1.76 5.14 -5.65
N SER A 104 2.35 4.05 -6.17
CA SER A 104 2.30 3.73 -7.60
C SER A 104 0.86 3.52 -8.08
N TYR A 105 0.08 2.73 -7.33
CA TYR A 105 -1.35 2.53 -7.64
C TYR A 105 -2.11 3.86 -7.63
N ARG A 106 -1.94 4.66 -6.57
CA ARG A 106 -2.60 5.96 -6.40
C ARG A 106 -2.17 6.99 -7.44
N TYR A 107 -0.94 6.91 -7.93
CA TYR A 107 -0.49 7.75 -9.03
C TYR A 107 -1.36 7.53 -10.26
N HIS A 108 -1.49 6.27 -10.70
CA HIS A 108 -2.30 5.90 -11.86
C HIS A 108 -3.79 6.16 -11.63
N HIS A 109 -4.32 5.62 -10.54
CA HIS A 109 -5.77 5.53 -10.36
C HIS A 109 -6.34 6.57 -9.41
N GLY A 110 -5.54 7.15 -8.51
CA GLY A 110 -6.03 8.02 -7.43
C GLY A 110 -6.52 7.23 -6.21
N GLY A 111 -7.24 7.91 -5.31
CA GLY A 111 -7.80 7.31 -4.09
C GLY A 111 -6.98 7.50 -2.81
N SER A 112 -7.58 7.10 -1.70
CA SER A 112 -6.93 7.01 -0.38
C SER A 112 -5.94 5.85 -0.29
N MET A 113 -5.02 5.91 0.67
CA MET A 113 -4.07 4.81 0.94
C MET A 113 -4.79 3.50 1.27
N GLU A 114 -5.84 3.57 2.08
CA GLU A 114 -6.68 2.42 2.43
C GLU A 114 -7.33 1.79 1.19
N SER A 115 -7.99 2.59 0.35
CA SER A 115 -8.67 2.08 -0.84
C SER A 115 -7.71 1.48 -1.86
N ALA A 116 -6.49 2.03 -1.98
CA ALA A 116 -5.46 1.52 -2.87
C ALA A 116 -4.84 0.23 -2.33
N ARG A 117 -4.58 0.15 -1.02
CA ARG A 117 -4.13 -1.10 -0.36
C ARG A 117 -5.16 -2.21 -0.53
N GLY A 118 -6.44 -1.90 -0.32
CA GLY A 118 -7.55 -2.85 -0.52
C GLY A 118 -7.57 -3.41 -1.94
N GLU A 119 -7.54 -2.55 -2.96
CA GLU A 119 -7.56 -3.04 -4.35
C GLU A 119 -6.28 -3.78 -4.74
N LEU A 120 -5.12 -3.44 -4.19
CA LEU A 120 -3.89 -4.23 -4.40
C LEU A 120 -3.99 -5.63 -3.77
N ARG A 121 -4.69 -5.79 -2.64
CA ARG A 121 -4.98 -7.11 -2.05
C ARG A 121 -5.92 -7.92 -2.92
N ASP A 122 -7.03 -7.32 -3.37
CA ASP A 122 -7.97 -7.97 -4.29
C ASP A 122 -7.26 -8.43 -5.57
N MET A 123 -6.32 -7.63 -6.08
CA MET A 123 -5.47 -8.00 -7.22
C MET A 123 -4.55 -9.18 -6.90
N LEU A 124 -3.88 -9.20 -5.74
CA LEU A 124 -3.03 -10.33 -5.34
C LEU A 124 -3.83 -11.63 -5.27
N GLU A 125 -5.01 -11.61 -4.64
CA GLU A 125 -5.92 -12.75 -4.57
C GLU A 125 -6.36 -13.23 -5.96
N ALA A 126 -6.73 -12.30 -6.85
CA ALA A 126 -7.12 -12.63 -8.21
C ALA A 126 -5.95 -13.14 -9.06
N PHE A 127 -4.72 -12.69 -8.79
CA PHE A 127 -3.55 -12.96 -9.63
C PHE A 127 -2.87 -14.27 -9.23
N ALA A 128 -2.81 -14.58 -7.94
CA ALA A 128 -2.19 -15.79 -7.40
C ALA A 128 -2.53 -17.08 -8.18
N PRO A 129 -3.80 -17.36 -8.54
CA PRO A 129 -4.14 -18.61 -9.24
C PRO A 129 -3.93 -18.61 -10.76
N THR A 130 -3.78 -17.44 -11.40
CA THR A 130 -3.94 -17.34 -12.88
C THR A 130 -2.98 -16.41 -13.59
N ALA A 131 -2.18 -15.63 -12.85
CA ALA A 131 -1.26 -14.69 -13.47
C ALA A 131 -0.11 -15.42 -14.15
N ALA A 132 0.39 -14.83 -15.24
CA ALA A 132 1.68 -15.24 -15.79
C ALA A 132 2.78 -14.82 -14.82
N VAL A 133 3.66 -15.77 -14.49
CA VAL A 133 4.73 -15.58 -13.50
C VAL A 133 6.05 -15.35 -14.23
N ARG A 134 6.84 -14.39 -13.76
CA ARG A 134 8.21 -14.18 -14.23
C ARG A 134 9.14 -13.91 -13.05
N SER A 135 10.24 -14.65 -12.98
CA SER A 135 11.27 -14.43 -11.98
C SER A 135 12.47 -13.70 -12.59
N SER A 136 12.97 -12.68 -11.91
CA SER A 136 14.15 -11.93 -12.35
C SER A 136 14.82 -11.23 -11.18
N GLN A 137 16.15 -11.37 -11.06
CA GLN A 137 16.98 -10.62 -10.09
C GLN A 137 16.49 -10.69 -8.63
N GLY A 138 15.94 -11.83 -8.19
CA GLY A 138 15.41 -11.98 -6.82
C GLY A 138 13.99 -11.43 -6.62
N TYR A 139 13.26 -11.17 -7.70
CA TYR A 139 11.87 -10.72 -7.67
C TYR A 139 10.97 -11.63 -8.50
N ILE A 140 9.69 -11.68 -8.11
CA ILE A 140 8.64 -12.40 -8.81
C ILE A 140 7.61 -11.40 -9.32
N SER A 141 7.38 -11.40 -10.62
CA SER A 141 6.35 -10.58 -11.26
C SER A 141 5.11 -11.43 -11.58
N LEU A 142 3.94 -10.97 -11.14
CA LEU A 142 2.64 -11.51 -11.54
C LEU A 142 2.04 -10.58 -12.60
N LEU A 143 1.83 -11.08 -13.81
CA LEU A 143 1.29 -10.32 -14.93
C LEU A 143 -0.07 -10.84 -15.34
N ARG A 144 -1.04 -9.94 -15.48
CA ARG A 144 -2.39 -10.28 -15.95
C ARG A 144 -3.05 -9.08 -16.61
N ASP A 145 -3.54 -9.26 -17.83
CA ASP A 145 -4.35 -8.29 -18.58
C ASP A 145 -3.78 -6.86 -18.61
N GLY A 146 -2.46 -6.70 -18.69
CA GLY A 146 -1.80 -5.39 -18.71
C GLY A 146 -1.54 -4.75 -17.34
N TYR A 147 -1.79 -5.47 -16.25
CA TYR A 147 -1.34 -5.14 -14.90
C TYR A 147 -0.15 -6.02 -14.50
N LYS A 148 0.71 -5.49 -13.64
CA LYS A 148 1.88 -6.19 -13.11
C LYS A 148 2.07 -5.88 -11.62
N LEU A 149 2.15 -6.93 -10.82
CA LEU A 149 2.53 -6.88 -9.40
C LEU A 149 3.95 -7.43 -9.27
N ILE A 150 4.83 -6.78 -8.50
CA ILE A 150 6.21 -7.25 -8.27
C ILE A 150 6.39 -7.56 -6.79
N LEU A 151 6.59 -8.84 -6.48
CA LEU A 151 6.92 -9.34 -5.15
C LEU A 151 8.43 -9.58 -5.02
N ASN A 152 8.92 -9.61 -3.79
CA ASN A 152 10.24 -10.15 -3.47
C ASN A 152 10.29 -11.68 -3.69
N ALA A 153 11.48 -12.27 -3.53
CA ALA A 153 11.70 -13.70 -3.72
C ALA A 153 10.85 -14.58 -2.78
N ASP A 154 10.59 -14.10 -1.56
CA ASP A 154 9.87 -14.84 -0.52
C ASP A 154 8.33 -14.73 -0.62
N LEU A 155 7.84 -13.94 -1.59
CA LEU A 155 6.40 -13.72 -1.85
C LEU A 155 5.61 -13.09 -0.70
N ASP A 156 6.28 -12.55 0.31
CA ASP A 156 5.67 -11.93 1.47
C ASP A 156 5.63 -10.39 1.37
N VAL A 157 6.26 -9.78 0.36
CA VAL A 157 6.26 -8.32 0.16
C VAL A 157 5.92 -7.91 -1.26
N LEU A 158 4.84 -7.13 -1.43
CA LEU A 158 4.51 -6.42 -2.67
C LEU A 158 5.30 -5.10 -2.76
N THR A 159 6.35 -5.13 -3.58
CA THR A 159 7.34 -4.05 -3.71
C THR A 159 6.93 -2.98 -4.71
N SER A 160 6.16 -3.33 -5.75
CA SER A 160 5.78 -2.39 -6.81
C SER A 160 4.55 -2.84 -7.60
N TYR A 161 3.87 -1.86 -8.18
CA TYR A 161 2.70 -2.01 -9.03
C TYR A 161 2.91 -1.26 -10.35
N PHE A 162 2.46 -1.85 -11.46
CA PHE A 162 2.47 -1.23 -12.79
C PHE A 162 1.20 -1.57 -13.57
N THR A 163 0.84 -0.69 -14.50
CA THR A 163 -0.27 -0.94 -15.42
C THR A 163 -0.10 -0.19 -16.73
N VAL A 164 -0.59 -0.77 -17.81
CA VAL A 164 -0.77 -0.10 -19.11
C VAL A 164 -2.09 0.68 -19.14
N HIS A 165 -3.00 0.43 -18.20
CA HIS A 165 -4.29 1.10 -18.12
C HIS A 165 -4.14 2.43 -17.39
N ARG A 166 -4.30 3.55 -18.11
CA ARG A 166 -4.09 4.90 -17.54
C ARG A 166 -4.93 5.17 -16.29
N GLU A 167 -6.22 4.85 -16.32
CA GLU A 167 -7.16 5.15 -15.22
C GLU A 167 -8.08 3.99 -14.84
N ARG A 168 -8.10 2.91 -15.63
CA ARG A 168 -9.02 1.80 -15.41
C ARG A 168 -8.44 0.89 -14.32
N THR A 169 -9.14 0.76 -13.21
CA THR A 169 -8.76 -0.15 -12.13
C THR A 169 -9.01 -1.61 -12.52
N TRP A 170 -8.42 -2.55 -11.78
CA TRP A 170 -8.66 -3.98 -11.98
C TRP A 170 -10.16 -4.33 -11.83
N ALA A 171 -10.81 -3.82 -10.77
CA ALA A 171 -12.24 -4.03 -10.56
C ALA A 171 -13.09 -3.50 -11.74
N GLN A 172 -12.72 -2.35 -12.31
CA GLN A 172 -13.39 -1.81 -13.50
C GLN A 172 -13.20 -2.69 -14.73
N LEU A 173 -12.01 -3.24 -14.94
CA LEU A 173 -11.77 -4.21 -16.02
C LEU A 173 -12.64 -5.46 -15.84
N GLN A 174 -12.71 -6.01 -14.63
CA GLN A 174 -13.53 -7.19 -14.32
C GLN A 174 -15.03 -6.95 -14.54
N ALA A 175 -15.49 -5.73 -14.24
CA ALA A 175 -16.87 -5.31 -14.48
C ALA A 175 -17.16 -4.91 -15.94
N GLY A 176 -16.19 -5.06 -16.86
CA GLY A 176 -16.36 -4.72 -18.27
C GLY A 176 -16.42 -3.22 -18.56
N VAL A 177 -16.02 -2.36 -17.63
CA VAL A 177 -16.02 -0.90 -17.83
C VAL A 177 -15.03 -0.55 -18.94
N THR A 178 -15.53 0.21 -19.91
CA THR A 178 -14.75 0.65 -21.08
C THR A 178 -13.82 1.80 -20.70
N SER A 179 -12.58 1.78 -21.21
CA SER A 179 -11.62 2.88 -21.04
C SER A 179 -12.15 4.18 -21.68
N ARG A 180 -11.90 5.35 -21.04
CA ARG A 180 -12.15 6.66 -21.67
C ARG A 180 -11.03 7.10 -22.61
N PHE A 181 -9.91 6.40 -22.63
CA PHE A 181 -8.80 6.67 -23.54
C PHE A 181 -8.98 5.87 -24.85
N PRO A 182 -9.15 6.55 -26.00
CA PRO A 182 -9.16 5.91 -27.31
C PRO A 182 -7.74 5.45 -27.69
N GLY A 183 -7.63 4.30 -28.36
CA GLY A 183 -6.34 3.66 -28.67
C GLY A 183 -6.07 2.50 -27.72
N GLY A 184 -6.73 1.36 -27.98
CA GLY A 184 -6.47 0.10 -27.29
C GLY A 184 -4.99 -0.23 -27.36
N GLY A 185 -4.44 -0.57 -26.19
CA GLY A 185 -3.01 -0.51 -25.93
C GLY A 185 -2.16 -1.21 -26.98
N SER A 186 -1.02 -0.59 -27.31
CA SER A 186 0.16 -1.41 -27.53
C SER A 186 0.21 -2.39 -26.35
N LYS A 187 0.57 -3.65 -26.62
CA LYS A 187 1.00 -4.55 -25.56
C LYS A 187 2.23 -3.88 -24.96
N GLY A 188 1.99 -2.96 -24.02
CA GLY A 188 3.02 -2.11 -23.46
C GLY A 188 4.07 -3.06 -22.94
N SER A 189 5.27 -2.94 -23.47
CA SER A 189 6.40 -3.63 -22.89
C SER A 189 6.41 -3.23 -21.41
N PRO A 190 6.53 -4.20 -20.48
CA PRO A 190 6.60 -3.86 -19.07
C PRO A 190 7.71 -2.84 -18.92
N GLY A 191 7.34 -1.60 -18.57
CA GLY A 191 8.30 -0.54 -18.30
C GLY A 191 9.32 -1.06 -17.32
N GLU A 192 10.57 -0.62 -17.50
CA GLU A 192 11.61 -0.85 -16.50
C GLU A 192 11.07 -0.39 -15.13
N PRO A 193 11.38 -1.10 -14.03
CA PRO A 193 11.00 -0.64 -12.71
C PRO A 193 11.38 0.84 -12.57
N LEU A 194 10.40 1.70 -12.29
CA LEU A 194 10.62 3.15 -12.20
C LEU A 194 11.71 3.51 -11.16
N LYS A 195 12.06 2.57 -10.27
CA LYS A 195 13.18 2.62 -9.32
C LYS A 195 13.74 1.20 -9.13
N LYS A 196 15.05 1.10 -8.86
CA LYS A 196 15.66 -0.13 -8.30
C LYS A 196 14.77 -0.61 -7.15
N PRO A 197 14.40 -1.90 -7.12
CA PRO A 197 13.48 -2.39 -6.11
C PRO A 197 14.04 -2.15 -4.70
N ALA A 198 13.13 -1.87 -3.78
CA ALA A 198 13.48 -1.52 -2.42
C ALA A 198 14.21 -2.69 -1.74
N GLU A 199 15.25 -2.37 -0.98
CA GLU A 199 15.85 -3.31 -0.04
C GLU A 199 15.02 -3.30 1.25
N PHE A 200 14.92 -4.45 1.90
CA PHE A 200 14.10 -4.62 3.11
C PHE A 200 14.95 -5.10 4.28
N GLN A 201 14.58 -4.68 5.49
CA GLN A 201 15.19 -5.13 6.73
C GLN A 201 14.10 -5.40 7.78
N SER A 202 14.24 -6.49 8.52
CA SER A 202 13.41 -6.75 9.69
C SER A 202 13.69 -5.73 10.79
N LEU A 203 12.72 -5.54 11.69
CA LEU A 203 12.92 -4.73 12.89
C LEU A 203 13.95 -5.42 13.81
N THR A 204 15.07 -4.76 14.07
CA THR A 204 16.16 -5.28 14.92
C THR A 204 16.43 -4.41 16.14
N CYS A 205 15.70 -3.30 16.29
CA CYS A 205 15.87 -2.43 17.44
C CYS A 205 15.50 -3.15 18.74
N ASP A 206 16.29 -2.91 19.78
CA ASP A 206 15.87 -3.29 21.13
C ASP A 206 14.89 -2.21 21.63
N PRO A 207 13.63 -2.58 21.88
CA PRO A 207 12.61 -1.63 22.29
C PRO A 207 12.91 -0.98 23.63
N GLN A 208 13.77 -1.55 24.49
CA GLN A 208 14.16 -0.94 25.77
C GLN A 208 15.24 0.13 25.61
N THR A 209 16.06 0.05 24.56
CA THR A 209 17.24 0.91 24.39
C THR A 209 17.15 1.88 23.21
N VAL A 210 16.17 1.71 22.31
CA VAL A 210 16.00 2.63 21.18
C VAL A 210 15.86 4.09 21.65
N GLU A 211 16.63 4.99 21.05
CA GLU A 211 16.59 6.42 21.39
C GLU A 211 15.29 7.06 20.88
N LEU A 212 14.55 7.70 21.78
CA LEU A 212 13.31 8.42 21.48
C LEU A 212 13.48 9.90 21.83
N LYS A 213 13.09 10.79 20.91
CA LYS A 213 13.13 12.24 21.20
C LYS A 213 11.82 12.68 21.86
N PRO A 214 11.85 13.68 22.76
CA PRO A 214 10.63 14.18 23.43
C PRO A 214 9.51 14.60 22.47
N ARG A 215 9.87 15.08 21.26
CA ARG A 215 8.90 15.43 20.21
C ARG A 215 8.09 14.23 19.72
N HIS A 216 8.68 13.04 19.66
CA HIS A 216 7.99 11.82 19.21
C HIS A 216 7.01 11.36 20.26
N LEU A 217 7.40 11.40 21.54
CA LEU A 217 6.53 11.10 22.67
C LEU A 217 5.34 12.04 22.74
N ARG A 218 5.56 13.36 22.60
CA ARG A 218 4.47 14.35 22.57
C ARG A 218 3.50 14.10 21.42
N ALA A 219 4.01 13.84 20.21
CA ALA A 219 3.17 13.52 19.07
C ALA A 219 2.39 12.22 19.27
N PHE A 220 3.02 11.19 19.84
CA PHE A 220 2.37 9.93 20.19
C PHE A 220 1.22 10.16 21.18
N ALA A 221 1.46 10.86 22.30
CA ALA A 221 0.45 11.17 23.31
C ALA A 221 -0.81 11.80 22.72
N VAL A 222 -0.65 12.86 21.91
CA VAL A 222 -1.77 13.57 21.26
C VAL A 222 -2.54 12.65 20.31
N ARG A 223 -1.85 11.75 19.61
CA ARG A 223 -2.43 10.91 18.56
C ARG A 223 -3.09 9.65 19.08
N THR A 224 -2.69 9.21 20.26
CA THR A 224 -3.24 8.04 20.94
C THR A 224 -4.07 8.38 22.17
N ASP A 225 -4.35 9.67 22.41
CA ASP A 225 -5.13 10.16 23.56
C ASP A 225 -4.52 9.78 24.93
N LEU A 226 -3.19 9.79 25.00
CA LEU A 226 -2.40 9.44 26.18
C LEU A 226 -1.70 10.66 26.82
N GLU A 227 -2.22 11.86 26.58
CA GLU A 227 -1.67 13.11 27.13
C GLU A 227 -1.69 13.15 28.66
N HIS A 228 -2.53 12.33 29.28
CA HIS A 228 -2.64 12.18 30.73
C HIS A 228 -1.53 11.31 31.36
N LEU A 229 -0.76 10.56 30.55
CA LEU A 229 0.30 9.69 31.07
C LEU A 229 1.57 10.48 31.43
N ALA A 230 2.24 10.06 32.51
CA ALA A 230 3.56 10.59 32.84
C ALA A 230 4.60 10.19 31.78
N GLY A 231 5.66 10.99 31.62
CA GLY A 231 6.65 10.81 30.55
C GLY A 231 7.25 9.38 30.46
N GLY A 232 7.59 8.76 31.59
CA GLY A 232 8.10 7.39 31.60
C GLY A 232 7.05 6.33 31.17
N GLN A 233 5.79 6.51 31.54
CA GLN A 233 4.70 5.62 31.12
C GLN A 233 4.41 5.77 29.62
N LEU A 234 4.47 7.01 29.12
CA LEU A 234 4.31 7.33 27.71
C LEU A 234 5.45 6.73 26.87
N GLU A 235 6.67 6.73 27.39
CA GLU A 235 7.82 6.11 26.74
C GLU A 235 7.65 4.59 26.63
N VAL A 236 7.27 3.92 27.72
CA VAL A 236 6.97 2.47 27.71
C VAL A 236 5.84 2.16 26.72
N ALA A 237 4.77 2.95 26.71
CA ALA A 237 3.66 2.77 25.77
C ALA A 237 4.11 2.94 24.32
N PHE A 238 4.98 3.92 24.02
CA PHE A 238 5.46 4.14 22.66
C PHE A 238 6.42 3.03 22.20
N ARG A 239 7.31 2.56 23.07
CA ARG A 239 8.20 1.42 22.81
C ARG A 239 7.39 0.16 22.50
N ARG A 240 6.35 -0.11 23.30
CA ARG A 240 5.43 -1.23 23.07
C ARG A 240 4.69 -1.11 21.73
N PHE A 241 4.18 0.07 21.41
CA PHE A 241 3.57 0.35 20.10
C PHE A 241 4.50 0.02 18.93
N ILE A 242 5.79 0.38 19.03
CA ILE A 242 6.76 0.06 17.97
C ILE A 242 6.87 -1.44 17.74
N VAL A 243 7.04 -2.23 18.80
CA VAL A 243 7.18 -3.68 18.70
C VAL A 243 5.90 -4.31 18.17
N GLU A 244 4.77 -4.00 18.78
CA GLU A 244 3.48 -4.62 18.45
C GLU A 244 3.06 -4.34 17.00
N LYS A 245 3.40 -3.16 16.47
CA LYS A 245 2.97 -2.74 15.13
C LYS A 245 3.97 -3.03 14.02
N PHE A 246 5.27 -3.07 14.33
CA PHE A 246 6.31 -3.15 13.28
C PHE A 246 7.20 -4.38 13.37
N ALA A 247 7.16 -5.19 14.44
CA ALA A 247 8.05 -6.35 14.56
C ALA A 247 7.85 -7.40 13.45
N SER A 248 6.62 -7.54 12.96
CA SER A 248 6.27 -8.45 11.85
C SER A 248 6.27 -7.78 10.48
N GLN A 249 6.50 -6.47 10.42
CA GLN A 249 6.48 -5.72 9.16
C GLN A 249 7.92 -5.52 8.65
N PRO A 250 8.20 -5.79 7.36
CA PRO A 250 9.50 -5.48 6.79
C PRO A 250 9.66 -3.97 6.64
N GLY A 251 10.78 -3.44 7.14
CA GLY A 251 11.17 -2.05 6.96
C GLY A 251 11.80 -1.82 5.59
N VAL A 252 11.42 -0.74 4.93
CA VAL A 252 11.97 -0.33 3.63
C VAL A 252 13.26 0.45 3.85
N VAL A 253 14.37 -0.02 3.27
CA VAL A 253 15.64 0.71 3.23
C VAL A 253 15.55 1.82 2.20
N ARG A 254 15.70 3.05 2.67
CA ARG A 254 15.68 4.27 1.88
C ARG A 254 17.07 4.55 1.29
N ARG A 255 17.13 5.47 0.31
CA ARG A 255 18.39 5.87 -0.35
C ARG A 255 19.40 6.52 0.60
N ASP A 256 18.93 7.08 1.71
CA ASP A 256 19.74 7.67 2.79
C ASP A 256 20.17 6.63 3.83
N ASN A 257 20.02 5.33 3.53
CA ASN A 257 20.25 4.18 4.41
C ASN A 257 19.39 4.18 5.68
N LEU A 258 18.33 4.99 5.72
CA LEU A 258 17.35 4.95 6.80
C LEU A 258 16.35 3.82 6.57
N VAL A 259 15.83 3.25 7.65
CA VAL A 259 14.84 2.16 7.57
C VAL A 259 13.47 2.71 7.92
N GLU A 260 12.52 2.60 7.00
CA GLU A 260 11.14 3.08 7.16
C GLU A 260 10.18 1.91 7.36
N PHE A 261 9.55 1.84 8.53
CA PHE A 261 8.47 0.89 8.81
C PHE A 261 7.13 1.60 8.66
N THR A 262 6.17 0.92 8.01
CA THR A 262 4.83 1.45 7.77
C THR A 262 3.77 0.48 8.28
N GLU A 263 2.81 1.00 9.03
CA GLU A 263 1.63 0.27 9.52
C GLU A 263 0.43 1.22 9.40
N GLY A 264 -0.59 0.82 8.64
CA GLY A 264 -1.70 1.73 8.34
C GLY A 264 -1.20 2.97 7.59
N ASP A 265 -1.47 4.15 8.15
CA ASP A 265 -0.97 5.45 7.67
C ASP A 265 0.18 6.00 8.54
N VAL A 266 0.61 5.24 9.55
CA VAL A 266 1.72 5.61 10.42
C VAL A 266 3.03 5.13 9.80
N ARG A 267 4.03 6.01 9.75
CA ARG A 267 5.37 5.66 9.29
C ARG A 267 6.39 6.02 10.37
N VAL A 268 7.31 5.11 10.66
CA VAL A 268 8.41 5.34 11.59
C VAL A 268 9.72 5.18 10.83
N ILE A 269 10.58 6.20 10.90
CA ILE A 269 11.89 6.18 10.27
C ILE A 269 12.95 6.02 11.34
N PHE A 270 13.75 4.97 11.19
CA PHE A 270 14.89 4.66 12.04
C PHE A 270 16.21 5.01 11.36
N SER A 271 17.26 5.18 12.17
CA SER A 271 18.65 5.11 11.68
C SER A 271 18.96 3.73 11.06
N ALA A 272 20.04 3.65 10.28
CA ALA A 272 20.46 2.42 9.61
C ALA A 272 20.67 1.23 10.56
N ASP A 273 21.17 1.50 11.77
CA ASP A 273 21.38 0.52 12.85
C ASP A 273 20.13 0.27 13.71
N GLN A 274 19.03 0.92 13.37
CA GLN A 274 17.74 0.92 14.06
C GLN A 274 17.80 1.32 15.55
N GLN A 275 18.90 1.91 16.02
CA GLN A 275 19.06 2.31 17.42
C GLN A 275 18.34 3.61 17.79
N ARG A 276 17.84 4.36 16.80
CA ARG A 276 17.23 5.68 17.02
C ARG A 276 16.01 5.88 16.14
N VAL A 277 14.91 6.36 16.73
CA VAL A 277 13.76 6.87 15.97
C VAL A 277 14.09 8.30 15.53
N LEU A 278 14.15 8.53 14.22
CA LEU A 278 14.47 9.85 13.66
C LEU A 278 13.20 10.69 13.52
N THR A 279 12.15 10.08 12.95
CA THR A 279 10.89 10.74 12.62
C THR A 279 9.74 9.74 12.70
N VAL A 280 8.57 10.24 13.12
CA VAL A 280 7.31 9.52 13.06
C VAL A 280 6.34 10.39 12.27
N PHE A 281 5.79 9.84 11.19
CA PHE A 281 4.70 10.46 10.46
C PHE A 281 3.39 9.84 10.88
N TRP A 282 2.49 10.68 11.37
CA TRP A 282 1.13 10.32 11.70
C TRP A 282 0.20 10.73 10.55
N PRO A 283 -0.90 9.99 10.29
CA PRO A 283 -1.97 10.49 9.43
C PRO A 283 -2.45 11.85 9.93
N ARG A 284 -2.92 12.71 9.02
CA ARG A 284 -3.68 13.90 9.45
C ARG A 284 -4.87 13.41 10.28
N ARG A 285 -5.15 14.06 11.43
CA ARG A 285 -6.43 13.86 12.10
C ARG A 285 -7.46 14.26 11.04
N ALA A 286 -8.39 13.36 10.71
CA ALA A 286 -9.61 13.82 10.08
C ALA A 286 -10.17 14.83 11.08
N ASP A 287 -10.24 16.10 10.69
CA ASP A 287 -10.92 17.08 11.50
C ASP A 287 -12.32 16.51 11.72
N ALA A 288 -12.73 16.38 12.99
CA ALA A 288 -14.10 16.06 13.29
C ALA A 288 -14.92 17.20 12.67
N GLU A 289 -15.59 16.92 11.55
CA GLU A 289 -16.55 17.85 10.98
C GLU A 289 -17.65 18.03 12.05
N ASP A 290 -17.66 19.21 12.67
CA ASP A 290 -18.77 19.75 13.47
C ASP A 290 -20.03 19.93 12.61
#